data_AF-A0A927T737-F1
#
_entry.id   AF-A0A927T737-F1
#
_cell.length_a   1.000
_cell.length_b   1.000
_cell.length_c   1.000
_cell.angle_alpha   90.00
_cell.angle_beta   90.00
_cell.angle_gamma   90.00
#
_symmetry.space_group_name_H-M   'P 1'
#
loop_
_entity.id
_entity.type
_entity.pdbx_description
1 polymer ?
#
loop_
_entity_poly.entity_id
_entity_poly.type
_entity_poly.pdbx_seq_one_letter_code
_entity_poly.pdbx_strand_id
1 'polypeptide(L)'
;MMEETAAAAAEAEEAVPSPAAVYENGLLTIDTAELLHGPLDEAEYAIFDISEEQSAEPVAKGKLEDVTKQKELTDEPLVLDLTSLALKPGEYRIEMETGTAEFTVSR
;
A
#
# COMPACT_ATOMS: atom_id res chain seq x y z
N MET A 1 -15.61 -49.25 -10.20
CA MET A 1 -15.62 -48.18 -11.21
C MET A 1 -16.23 -46.95 -10.58
N MET A 2 -15.75 -45.79 -11.03
CA MET A 2 -16.24 -44.43 -10.75
C MET A 2 -15.59 -43.75 -9.55
N GLU A 3 -14.49 -43.08 -9.89
CA GLU A 3 -14.03 -41.80 -9.36
C GLU A 3 -15.20 -40.86 -9.03
N GLU A 4 -15.10 -40.12 -7.92
CA GLU A 4 -15.47 -38.71 -7.93
C GLU A 4 -14.65 -37.96 -6.87
N THR A 5 -13.76 -37.12 -7.37
CA THR A 5 -12.94 -36.15 -6.64
C THR A 5 -13.83 -35.06 -6.05
N ALA A 6 -13.70 -34.79 -4.75
CA ALA A 6 -14.11 -33.51 -4.18
C ALA A 6 -12.92 -32.94 -3.42
N ALA A 7 -12.26 -31.98 -4.06
CA ALA A 7 -11.26 -31.12 -3.47
C ALA A 7 -11.87 -30.46 -2.22
N ALA A 8 -11.38 -30.85 -1.04
CA ALA A 8 -11.55 -30.02 0.14
C ALA A 8 -10.69 -28.78 -0.10
N ALA A 9 -11.38 -27.68 -0.41
CA ALA A 9 -10.82 -26.35 -0.57
C ALA A 9 -9.85 -26.10 0.58
N ALA A 10 -8.62 -25.73 0.21
CA ALA A 10 -7.71 -25.10 1.15
C ALA A 10 -8.47 -23.94 1.77
N GLU A 11 -8.62 -23.98 3.09
CA GLU A 11 -8.97 -22.83 3.91
C GLU A 11 -7.90 -21.78 3.60
N ALA A 12 -8.17 -20.93 2.61
CA ALA A 12 -7.47 -19.67 2.48
C ALA A 12 -7.80 -18.95 3.78
N GLU A 13 -6.82 -18.88 4.69
CA GLU A 13 -6.76 -17.86 5.71
C GLU A 13 -7.37 -16.59 5.10
N GLU A 14 -8.38 -16.01 5.76
CA GLU A 14 -8.76 -14.63 5.49
C GLU A 14 -7.48 -13.81 5.68
N ALA A 15 -6.69 -13.72 4.62
CA ALA A 15 -5.72 -12.66 4.42
C ALA A 15 -6.59 -11.43 4.52
N VAL A 16 -6.57 -10.79 5.69
CA VAL A 16 -6.95 -9.40 5.82
C VAL A 16 -6.21 -8.75 4.67
N PRO A 17 -6.91 -8.28 3.62
CA PRO A 17 -6.22 -7.83 2.42
C PRO A 17 -5.29 -6.71 2.85
N SER A 18 -3.98 -6.96 2.83
CA SER A 18 -3.01 -5.87 2.84
C SER A 18 -3.46 -4.95 1.71
N PRO A 19 -3.65 -3.65 1.95
CA PRO A 19 -4.22 -2.74 0.97
C PRO A 19 -3.56 -2.95 -0.37
N ALA A 20 -4.34 -3.20 -1.41
CA ALA A 20 -3.80 -3.42 -2.73
C ALA A 20 -3.03 -2.17 -3.19
N ALA A 21 -1.70 -2.22 -3.10
CA ALA A 21 -0.82 -1.16 -3.55
C ALA A 21 -0.03 -1.61 -4.77
N VAL A 22 -0.14 -0.84 -5.85
CA VAL A 22 0.46 -1.12 -7.15
C VAL A 22 1.46 -0.03 -7.47
N TYR A 23 2.72 -0.40 -7.61
CA TYR A 23 3.77 0.51 -8.06
C TYR A 23 4.04 0.33 -9.56
N GLU A 24 3.80 1.38 -10.34
CA GLU A 24 4.03 1.35 -11.78
C GLU A 24 4.57 2.71 -12.27
N ASN A 25 5.65 2.68 -13.06
CA ASN A 25 6.23 3.88 -13.70
C ASN A 25 6.58 5.03 -12.71
N GLY A 26 6.93 4.73 -11.46
CA GLY A 26 7.21 5.75 -10.43
C GLY A 26 5.99 6.23 -9.66
N LEU A 27 4.79 5.76 -9.99
CA LEU A 27 3.56 6.06 -9.28
C LEU A 27 3.14 4.86 -8.43
N LEU A 28 2.93 5.10 -7.14
CA LEU A 28 2.34 4.13 -6.23
C LEU A 28 0.85 4.43 -6.10
N THR A 29 0.01 3.53 -6.59
CA THR A 29 -1.44 3.61 -6.44
C THR A 29 -1.85 2.70 -5.30
N ILE A 30 -2.54 3.25 -4.30
CA ILE A 30 -2.96 2.51 -3.12
C ILE A 30 -4.47 2.62 -3.02
N ASP A 31 -5.13 1.47 -2.93
CA ASP A 31 -6.56 1.46 -2.67
C ASP A 31 -6.84 1.94 -1.25
N THR A 32 -7.48 3.10 -1.13
CA THR A 32 -7.73 3.76 0.14
C THR A 32 -8.93 3.15 0.87
N ALA A 33 -9.81 2.42 0.18
CA ALA A 33 -10.96 1.78 0.81
C ALA A 33 -10.53 0.77 1.88
N GLU A 34 -9.32 0.23 1.75
CA GLU A 34 -8.70 -0.69 2.71
C GLU A 34 -7.80 0.02 3.75
N LEU A 35 -7.42 1.28 3.52
CA LEU A 35 -6.67 2.13 4.45
C LEU A 35 -7.58 3.00 5.33
N LEU A 36 -8.85 3.16 4.97
CA LEU A 36 -9.84 4.00 5.66
C LEU A 36 -10.39 3.29 6.91
N HIS A 37 -9.55 3.09 7.91
CA HIS A 37 -10.01 2.69 9.26
C HIS A 37 -10.52 3.88 10.10
N GLY A 38 -10.59 5.09 9.54
CA GLY A 38 -11.14 6.28 10.20
C GLY A 38 -10.92 7.56 9.39
N PRO A 39 -11.59 8.67 9.77
CA PRO A 39 -11.28 9.97 9.19
C PRO A 39 -9.85 10.35 9.52
N LEU A 40 -9.07 10.79 8.52
CA LEU A 40 -7.89 11.59 8.78
C LEU A 40 -8.37 12.90 9.42
N ASP A 41 -7.83 13.25 10.58
CA ASP A 41 -8.11 14.56 11.16
C ASP A 41 -7.59 15.63 10.17
N GLU A 42 -8.45 16.54 9.69
CA GLU A 42 -8.15 17.54 8.65
C GLU A 42 -6.92 18.43 8.98
N ALA A 43 -6.42 18.38 10.23
CA ALA A 43 -5.26 19.11 10.71
C ALA A 43 -3.98 18.27 10.82
N GLU A 44 -4.07 16.95 10.75
CA GLU A 44 -2.94 16.02 10.82
C GLU A 44 -2.50 15.68 9.39
N TYR A 45 -1.40 16.29 8.97
CA TYR A 45 -0.73 15.92 7.72
C TYR A 45 -0.52 14.41 7.73
N ALA A 46 -1.18 13.68 6.85
CA ALA A 46 -0.94 12.25 6.73
C ALA A 46 0.53 12.06 6.31
N ILE A 47 1.35 11.65 7.27
CA ILE A 47 2.75 11.32 7.06
C ILE A 47 2.79 9.89 6.54
N PHE A 48 3.61 9.66 5.53
CA PHE A 48 3.91 8.32 5.07
C PHE A 48 5.39 8.02 5.29
N ASP A 49 5.68 6.77 5.63
CA ASP A 49 7.02 6.20 5.72
C ASP A 49 7.10 4.98 4.81
N ILE A 50 7.98 5.03 3.82
CA ILE A 50 8.27 3.90 2.94
C ILE A 50 9.52 3.22 3.44
N SER A 51 9.44 1.92 3.70
CA SER A 51 10.55 1.07 4.12
C SER A 51 10.64 -0.13 3.20
N GLU A 52 11.86 -0.58 2.88
CA GLU A 52 12.03 -1.90 2.25
C GLU A 52 11.67 -2.98 3.27
N GLU A 53 11.04 -4.07 2.87
CA GLU A 53 10.61 -5.13 3.79
C GLU A 53 11.79 -5.69 4.62
N GLN A 54 12.97 -5.79 3.98
CA GLN A 54 14.18 -6.27 4.63
C GLN A 54 15.00 -5.17 5.35
N SER A 55 14.57 -3.91 5.27
CA SER A 55 15.24 -2.77 5.92
C SER A 55 14.41 -2.23 7.07
N ALA A 56 15.05 -2.04 8.22
CA ALA A 56 14.43 -1.39 9.37
C ALA A 56 14.39 0.16 9.25
N GLU A 57 15.10 0.72 8.27
CA GLU A 57 15.19 2.16 8.05
C GLU A 57 14.26 2.59 6.91
N PRO A 58 13.48 3.68 7.08
CA PRO A 58 12.63 4.19 6.01
C PRO A 58 13.50 4.78 4.90
N VAL A 59 13.26 4.33 3.66
CA VAL A 59 13.90 4.86 2.45
C VAL A 59 13.32 6.21 2.05
N ALA A 60 12.07 6.47 2.42
CA ALA A 60 11.41 7.74 2.20
C ALA A 60 10.45 8.05 3.33
N LYS A 61 10.42 9.31 3.76
CA LYS A 61 9.42 9.82 4.69
C LYS A 61 8.95 11.17 4.17
N GLY A 62 7.65 11.34 4.09
CA GLY A 62 7.07 12.55 3.53
C GLY A 62 5.66 12.79 4.01
N LYS A 63 5.07 13.88 3.52
CA LYS A 63 3.66 14.15 3.71
C LYS A 63 2.92 13.79 2.43
N LEU A 64 1.72 13.24 2.55
CA LEU A 64 0.87 12.93 1.40
C LEU A 64 0.76 14.14 0.45
N GLU A 65 0.53 15.36 0.97
CA GLU A 65 0.40 16.59 0.16
C GLU A 65 1.60 16.89 -0.77
N ASP A 66 2.78 16.34 -0.47
CA ASP A 66 4.01 16.56 -1.25
C ASP A 66 4.05 15.66 -2.49
N VAL A 67 3.38 14.50 -2.43
CA VAL A 67 3.43 13.44 -3.44
C VAL A 67 2.06 13.10 -4.05
N THR A 68 0.97 13.56 -3.45
CA THR A 68 -0.39 13.48 -3.99
C THR A 68 -1.01 14.88 -4.09
N LYS A 69 -1.95 15.03 -5.03
CA LYS A 69 -2.82 16.22 -5.09
C LYS A 69 -4.00 16.14 -4.13
N GLN A 70 -4.23 14.98 -3.52
CA GLN A 70 -5.27 14.77 -2.53
C GLN A 70 -4.80 15.31 -1.18
N LYS A 71 -5.66 16.10 -0.54
CA LYS A 71 -5.41 16.63 0.81
C LYS A 71 -6.06 15.78 1.90
N GLU A 72 -6.84 14.79 1.49
CA GLU A 72 -7.73 13.99 2.30
C GLU A 72 -7.83 12.60 1.66
N LEU A 73 -7.84 11.54 2.49
CA LEU A 73 -8.11 10.19 2.00
C LEU A 73 -9.60 10.11 1.68
N THR A 74 -9.91 9.99 0.40
CA THR A 74 -11.27 9.75 -0.09
C THR A 74 -11.42 8.26 -0.42
N ASP A 75 -12.62 7.85 -0.81
CA ASP A 75 -12.89 6.52 -1.40
C ASP A 75 -12.17 6.33 -2.76
N GLU A 76 -11.47 7.35 -3.25
CA GLU A 76 -10.66 7.26 -4.46
C GLU A 76 -9.25 6.76 -4.15
N PRO A 77 -8.65 5.95 -5.03
CA PRO A 77 -7.31 5.44 -4.84
C PRO A 77 -6.31 6.58 -4.71
N LEU A 78 -5.40 6.42 -3.76
CA LEU A 78 -4.34 7.36 -3.47
C LEU A 78 -3.18 7.11 -4.43
N VAL A 79 -2.84 8.12 -5.21
CA VAL A 79 -1.70 8.06 -6.13
C VAL A 79 -0.57 8.91 -5.56
N LEU A 80 0.53 8.26 -5.20
CA LEU A 80 1.76 8.88 -4.72
C LEU A 80 2.80 8.90 -5.83
N ASP A 81 3.32 10.07 -6.16
CA ASP A 81 4.46 10.20 -7.07
C ASP A 81 5.77 9.95 -6.33
N LEU A 82 6.31 8.74 -6.52
CA LEU A 82 7.58 8.28 -5.95
C LEU A 82 8.70 8.30 -7.00
N THR A 83 8.48 8.93 -8.16
CA THR A 83 9.47 8.99 -9.25
C THR A 83 10.77 9.61 -8.78
N SER A 84 10.67 10.57 -7.84
CA SER A 84 11.82 11.25 -7.22
C SER A 84 12.62 10.37 -6.27
N LEU A 85 12.05 9.28 -5.76
CA LEU A 85 12.67 8.43 -4.72
C LEU A 85 13.61 7.36 -5.29
N ALA A 86 13.68 7.20 -6.61
CA ALA A 86 14.58 6.26 -7.29
C ALA A 86 14.62 4.87 -6.61
N LEU A 87 13.44 4.34 -6.27
CA LEU A 87 13.29 3.06 -5.59
C LEU A 87 13.92 1.94 -6.41
N LYS A 88 14.63 1.04 -5.74
CA LYS A 88 15.21 -0.14 -6.39
C LYS A 88 14.10 -1.19 -6.56
N PRO A 89 14.26 -2.14 -7.49
CA PRO A 89 13.38 -3.29 -7.56
C PRO A 89 13.48 -4.11 -6.26
N GLY A 90 12.34 -4.41 -5.65
CA GLY A 90 12.24 -5.06 -4.34
C GLY A 90 10.84 -4.96 -3.73
N GLU A 91 10.69 -5.50 -2.53
CA GLU A 91 9.47 -5.44 -1.73
C GLU A 91 9.55 -4.27 -0.75
N TYR A 92 8.52 -3.43 -0.75
CA TYR A 92 8.42 -2.22 0.05
C TYR A 92 7.09 -2.21 0.78
N ARG A 93 7.08 -1.52 1.91
CA ARG A 93 5.85 -1.20 2.64
C ARG A 93 5.77 0.30 2.85
N ILE A 94 4.57 0.82 2.79
CA ILE A 94 4.25 2.20 3.11
C ILE A 94 3.36 2.21 4.36
N GLU A 95 3.88 2.80 5.42
CA GLU A 95 3.19 3.00 6.68
C GLU A 95 2.59 4.41 6.67
N MET A 96 1.28 4.50 6.83
CA MET A 96 0.54 5.74 7.01
C MET A 96 -0.14 5.73 8.38
N GLU A 97 -0.59 6.89 8.82
CA GLU A 97 -1.31 7.00 10.10
C GLU A 97 -2.57 6.12 10.17
N THR A 98 -3.28 5.97 9.04
CA THR A 98 -4.54 5.21 8.99
C THR A 98 -4.35 3.72 8.69
N GLY A 99 -3.17 3.30 8.22
CA GLY A 99 -2.92 1.93 7.82
C GLY A 99 -1.57 1.73 7.14
N THR A 100 -1.24 0.48 6.85
CA THR A 100 0.00 0.10 6.16
C THR A 100 -0.35 -0.66 4.89
N ALA A 101 0.32 -0.34 3.77
CA ALA A 101 0.17 -1.05 2.51
C ALA A 101 1.51 -1.62 2.03
N GLU A 102 1.48 -2.74 1.33
CA GLU A 102 2.67 -3.43 0.83
C GLU A 102 2.66 -3.40 -0.69
N PHE A 103 3.81 -3.09 -1.30
CA PHE A 103 3.94 -3.01 -2.76
C PHE A 103 5.28 -3.54 -3.23
N THR A 104 5.29 -4.10 -4.43
CA THR A 104 6.51 -4.59 -5.06
C THR A 104 6.92 -3.67 -6.20
N VAL A 105 8.18 -3.21 -6.17
CA VAL A 105 8.80 -2.50 -7.27
C VAL A 105 9.42 -3.54 -8.21
N SER A 106 8.86 -3.66 -9.41
CA SER A 106 9.41 -4.50 -10.48
C SER A 106 10.31 -3.70 -11.42
N ARG A 107 11.28 -4.35 -12.06
CA ARG A 107 12.17 -3.74 -13.08
C ARG A 107 11.48 -3.51 -14.41
#